data_AF-A0A7S3B2S0-F1
#
_entry.id   AF-A0A7S3B2S0-F1
#
_cell.length_a   1.000
_cell.length_b   1.000
_cell.length_c   1.000
_cell.angle_alpha   90.00
_cell.angle_beta   90.00
_cell.angle_gamma   90.00
#
_symmetry.space_group_name_H-M   'P 1'
#
loop_
_entity.id
_entity.type
_entity.pdbx_description
1 polymer ?
#
loop_
_entity_poly.entity_id
_entity_poly.type
_entity_poly.pdbx_seq_one_letter_code
_entity_poly.pdbx_strand_id
1 'polypeptide(L)'
;MSNLEALDLSFNNISEISGLDNLTNLTNLSLFSNHITTLGGMDTLHKLQVLSLGNNLISDLNLIMYLRPKKALQAVNLVGNPFCQEVEYRPYVLAHLKHLKYLDYRLVDEQAVTAAREQYQDDVQEMEERESQEEAQSAIDEEKQVKVSLHSAANLKGIDTLFDDLMVKPDGEMARLRVLQPFVEPLQVLREQVEGAIEELVTTVLSHHELKTKEREMF
;
A
#
# COMPACT_ATOMS: atom_id res chain seq x y z
N MET A 1 18.29 3.91 -13.19
CA MET A 1 18.21 3.23 -11.89
C MET A 1 19.52 3.50 -11.15
N SER A 2 19.44 4.11 -9.96
CA SER A 2 20.60 4.35 -9.10
C SER A 2 20.88 3.12 -8.25
N ASN A 3 22.12 2.63 -8.26
CA ASN A 3 22.60 1.53 -7.41
C ASN A 3 23.09 2.05 -6.04
N LEU A 4 22.55 3.18 -5.59
CA LEU A 4 22.97 3.79 -4.35
C LEU A 4 22.31 3.06 -3.17
N GLU A 5 23.11 2.46 -2.31
CA GLU A 5 22.65 1.70 -1.14
C GLU A 5 22.72 2.54 0.14
N ALA A 6 23.70 3.44 0.25
CA ALA A 6 23.88 4.31 1.40
C ALA A 6 23.97 5.77 0.99
N LEU A 7 23.25 6.63 1.71
CA LEU A 7 23.22 8.07 1.50
C LEU A 7 23.34 8.76 2.86
N ASP A 8 24.37 9.58 3.00
CA ASP A 8 24.59 10.42 4.17
C ASP A 8 24.36 11.90 3.79
N LEU A 9 23.34 12.49 4.39
CA LEU A 9 22.95 13.89 4.28
C LEU A 9 22.99 14.58 5.65
N SER A 10 23.80 14.04 6.57
CA SER A 10 23.93 14.60 7.91
C SER A 10 24.57 15.99 7.89
N PHE A 11 24.28 16.82 8.90
CA PHE A 11 24.84 18.17 9.07
C PHE A 11 24.57 19.13 7.91
N ASN A 12 23.34 19.07 7.38
CA ASN A 12 22.84 20.02 6.38
C ASN A 12 21.69 20.86 6.95
N ASN A 13 21.12 21.72 6.11
CA ASN A 13 19.97 22.56 6.47
C ASN A 13 18.68 22.06 5.81
N ILE A 14 18.53 20.74 5.68
CA ILE A 14 17.36 20.13 5.03
C ILE A 14 16.14 20.31 5.96
N SER A 15 15.09 20.97 5.45
CA SER A 15 13.81 21.13 6.15
C SER A 15 12.74 20.14 5.67
N GLU A 16 12.88 19.65 4.44
CA GLU A 16 11.93 18.74 3.80
C GLU A 16 12.71 17.66 3.03
N ILE A 17 12.29 16.41 3.20
CA ILE A 17 12.87 15.27 2.49
C ILE A 17 12.17 15.19 1.12
N SER A 18 12.92 15.40 0.04
CA SER A 18 12.39 15.30 -1.33
C SER A 18 13.49 14.84 -2.31
N GLY A 19 13.07 14.36 -3.48
CA GLY A 19 14.01 13.93 -4.54
C GLY A 19 14.66 12.57 -4.32
N LEU A 20 14.18 11.77 -3.36
CA LEU A 20 14.68 10.41 -3.10
C LEU A 20 13.90 9.33 -3.89
N ASP A 21 12.90 9.72 -4.68
CA ASP A 21 11.95 8.79 -5.34
C ASP A 21 12.62 7.73 -6.21
N ASN A 22 13.75 8.07 -6.83
CA ASN A 22 14.49 7.18 -7.74
C ASN A 22 15.47 6.24 -7.00
N LEU A 23 15.69 6.43 -5.70
CA LEU A 23 16.69 5.69 -4.90
C LEU A 23 16.12 4.38 -4.33
N THR A 24 15.47 3.57 -5.14
CA THR A 24 14.77 2.34 -4.71
C THR A 24 15.65 1.25 -4.10
N ASN A 25 16.98 1.35 -4.28
CA ASN A 25 17.97 0.44 -3.69
C ASN A 25 18.56 0.94 -2.36
N LEU A 26 18.13 2.09 -1.87
CA LEU A 26 18.68 2.67 -0.65
C LEU A 26 18.31 1.83 0.57
N THR A 27 19.31 1.37 1.30
CA THR A 27 19.19 0.62 2.56
C THR A 27 19.56 1.48 3.77
N ASN A 28 20.42 2.47 3.61
CA ASN A 28 20.92 3.31 4.69
C ASN A 28 20.74 4.79 4.35
N LEU A 29 19.98 5.51 5.17
CA LEU A 29 19.78 6.95 5.05
C LEU A 29 20.12 7.64 6.36
N SER A 30 21.09 8.55 6.32
CA SER A 30 21.39 9.43 7.45
C SER A 30 20.99 10.86 7.14
N LEU A 31 20.10 11.41 7.96
CA LEU A 31 19.63 12.79 7.94
C LEU A 31 19.90 13.45 9.31
N PHE A 32 20.94 12.99 10.00
CA PHE A 32 21.28 13.45 11.33
C PHE A 32 21.66 14.93 11.34
N SER A 33 21.22 15.69 12.34
CA SER A 33 21.53 17.13 12.46
C SER A 33 21.08 17.95 11.24
N ASN A 34 19.77 17.93 10.98
CA ASN A 34 19.08 18.75 9.97
C ASN A 34 17.95 19.57 10.61
N HIS A 35 17.05 20.15 9.82
CA HIS A 35 15.90 20.96 10.28
C HIS A 35 14.57 20.35 9.89
N ILE A 36 14.49 19.02 9.80
CA ILE A 36 13.29 18.32 9.34
C ILE A 36 12.20 18.43 10.41
N THR A 37 11.01 18.84 10.00
CA THR A 37 9.83 18.96 10.88
C THR A 37 8.75 17.93 10.56
N THR A 38 8.71 17.42 9.33
CA THR A 38 7.73 16.44 8.83
C THR A 38 8.42 15.28 8.13
N LEU A 39 7.77 14.11 8.13
CA LEU A 39 8.24 12.94 7.37
C LEU A 39 7.44 12.82 6.06
N GLY A 40 8.16 12.66 4.95
CA GLY A 40 7.61 12.55 3.60
C GLY A 40 8.72 12.25 2.59
N GLY A 41 8.36 12.11 1.31
CA GLY A 41 9.33 11.97 0.20
C GLY A 41 10.23 10.74 0.27
N MET A 42 9.79 9.70 1.00
CA MET A 42 10.50 8.43 1.14
C MET A 42 9.63 7.23 0.73
N ASP A 43 8.50 7.45 0.06
CA ASP A 43 7.49 6.41 -0.19
C ASP A 43 8.06 5.22 -0.97
N THR A 44 8.94 5.48 -1.94
CA THR A 44 9.57 4.47 -2.81
C THR A 44 10.73 3.71 -2.15
N LEU A 45 11.18 4.15 -0.96
CA LEU A 45 12.31 3.55 -0.24
C LEU A 45 11.88 2.30 0.55
N HIS A 46 11.43 1.27 -0.16
CA HIS A 46 10.92 0.03 0.43
C HIS A 46 12.01 -0.85 1.04
N LYS A 47 13.27 -0.69 0.60
CA LYS A 47 14.44 -1.45 1.07
C LYS A 47 15.18 -0.79 2.22
N LEU A 48 14.68 0.35 2.73
CA LEU A 48 15.35 1.09 3.79
C LEU A 48 15.41 0.27 5.08
N GLN A 49 16.62 0.02 5.57
CA GLN A 49 16.90 -0.77 6.78
C GLN A 49 17.36 0.09 7.95
N VAL A 50 18.10 1.17 7.67
CA VAL A 50 18.66 2.06 8.69
C VAL A 50 18.28 3.50 8.36
N LEU A 51 17.64 4.17 9.31
CA LEU A 51 17.25 5.58 9.20
C LEU A 51 17.74 6.37 10.42
N SER A 52 18.58 7.39 10.19
CA SER A 52 18.99 8.32 11.24
C SER A 52 18.32 9.67 11.04
N LEU A 53 17.44 10.05 11.96
CA LEU A 53 16.74 11.35 12.00
C LEU A 53 17.06 12.11 13.29
N GLY A 54 18.12 11.72 14.01
CA GLY A 54 18.50 12.40 15.24
C GLY A 54 18.88 13.88 15.03
N ASN A 55 18.70 14.69 16.07
CA ASN A 55 18.91 16.14 16.05
C ASN A 55 18.16 16.83 14.89
N ASN A 56 16.85 16.60 14.80
CA ASN A 56 15.95 17.32 13.90
C ASN A 56 14.89 18.08 14.72
N LEU A 57 13.89 18.65 14.05
CA LEU A 57 12.87 19.51 14.65
C LEU A 57 11.48 18.85 14.63
N ILE A 58 11.43 17.52 14.67
CA ILE A 58 10.18 16.77 14.63
C ILE A 58 9.50 16.84 16.00
N SER A 59 8.32 17.46 16.07
CA SER A 59 7.58 17.66 17.32
C SER A 59 6.37 16.75 17.48
N ASP A 60 5.84 16.20 16.40
CA ASP A 60 4.65 15.34 16.44
C ASP A 60 5.05 13.87 16.43
N LEU A 61 4.68 13.15 17.48
CA LEU A 61 4.94 11.72 17.65
C LEU A 61 4.18 10.87 16.62
N ASN A 62 3.02 11.33 16.14
CA ASN A 62 2.21 10.60 15.15
C ASN A 62 2.92 10.44 13.80
N LEU A 63 3.96 11.23 13.52
CA LEU A 63 4.75 11.08 12.30
C LEU A 63 5.43 9.71 12.21
N ILE A 64 5.60 9.00 13.32
CA ILE A 64 6.08 7.61 13.33
C ILE A 64 5.18 6.68 12.50
N MET A 65 3.87 6.99 12.36
CA MET A 65 2.96 6.23 11.53
C MET A 65 3.43 6.17 10.07
N TYR A 66 4.13 7.21 9.58
CA TYR A 66 4.70 7.21 8.24
C TYR A 66 5.80 6.13 8.05
N LEU A 67 6.47 5.73 9.13
CA LEU A 67 7.51 4.68 9.10
C LEU A 67 6.92 3.28 9.26
N ARG A 68 5.67 3.15 9.73
CA ARG A 68 5.01 1.86 9.99
C ARG A 68 4.93 0.94 8.77
N PRO A 69 4.62 1.42 7.55
CA PRO A 69 4.60 0.57 6.35
C PRO A 69 6.00 0.08 5.91
N LYS A 70 7.09 0.66 6.42
CA LYS A 70 8.46 0.31 6.03
C LYS A 70 8.94 -0.98 6.70
N LYS A 71 8.35 -2.12 6.32
CA LYS A 71 8.60 -3.46 6.90
C LYS A 71 10.09 -3.89 6.93
N ALA A 72 10.95 -3.29 6.10
CA ALA A 72 12.39 -3.57 6.06
C ALA A 72 13.22 -2.81 7.11
N LEU A 73 12.64 -1.85 7.83
CA LEU A 73 13.34 -0.92 8.71
C LEU A 73 13.76 -1.60 10.02
N GLN A 74 15.06 -1.80 10.22
CA GLN A 74 15.59 -2.53 11.39
C GLN A 74 16.18 -1.60 12.44
N ALA A 75 16.65 -0.41 12.05
CA ALA A 75 17.29 0.52 12.96
C ALA A 75 16.82 1.96 12.70
N VAL A 76 16.37 2.63 13.76
CA VAL A 76 15.98 4.04 13.71
C VAL A 76 16.63 4.80 14.86
N ASN A 77 17.21 5.96 14.55
CA ASN A 77 17.65 6.92 15.53
C ASN A 77 16.79 8.18 15.45
N LEU A 78 16.12 8.54 16.55
CA LEU A 78 15.26 9.72 16.64
C LEU A 78 15.74 10.70 17.72
N VAL A 79 16.82 10.39 18.44
CA VAL A 79 17.32 11.18 19.57
C VAL A 79 17.55 12.63 19.17
N GLY A 80 17.13 13.57 20.01
CA GLY A 80 17.34 15.00 19.80
C GLY A 80 16.23 15.68 19.00
N ASN A 81 15.12 14.98 18.74
CA ASN A 81 13.89 15.60 18.29
C ASN A 81 13.04 16.09 19.47
N PRO A 82 12.27 17.18 19.32
CA PRO A 82 11.39 17.69 20.37
C PRO A 82 10.44 16.65 21.01
N PHE A 83 9.85 15.72 20.23
CA PHE A 83 8.97 14.69 20.80
C PHE A 83 9.67 13.73 21.76
N CYS A 84 11.00 13.63 21.75
CA CYS A 84 11.74 12.74 22.66
C CYS A 84 11.63 13.15 24.13
N GLN A 85 11.07 14.33 24.42
CA GLN A 85 10.77 14.79 25.77
C GLN A 85 9.52 14.13 26.36
N GLU A 86 8.66 13.54 25.53
CA GLU A 86 7.47 12.83 25.97
C GLU A 86 7.86 11.49 26.62
N VAL A 87 7.19 11.14 27.72
CA VAL A 87 7.49 9.91 28.48
C VAL A 87 7.07 8.68 27.69
N GLU A 88 6.00 8.83 26.91
CA GLU A 88 5.38 7.82 26.08
C GLU A 88 6.14 7.56 24.78
N TYR A 89 7.13 8.40 24.42
CA TYR A 89 7.88 8.32 23.17
C TYR A 89 8.38 6.89 22.87
N ARG A 90 9.19 6.31 23.77
CA ARG A 90 9.78 4.97 23.53
C ARG A 90 8.72 3.88 23.43
N PRO A 91 7.79 3.73 24.40
CA PRO A 91 6.72 2.74 24.31
C PRO A 91 5.89 2.90 23.02
N TYR A 92 5.53 4.12 22.66
CA TYR A 92 4.75 4.38 21.45
C TYR A 92 5.48 3.95 20.17
N VAL A 93 6.78 4.28 20.04
CA VAL A 93 7.58 3.83 18.87
C VAL A 93 7.63 2.30 18.82
N LEU A 94 7.86 1.63 19.95
CA LEU A 94 7.98 0.18 20.03
C LEU A 94 6.66 -0.55 19.76
N ALA A 95 5.53 0.04 20.16
CA ALA A 95 4.21 -0.51 19.89
C ALA A 95 3.88 -0.51 18.39
N HIS A 96 4.24 0.57 17.68
CA HIS A 96 3.91 0.75 16.26
C HIS A 96 4.98 0.17 15.31
N LEU A 97 6.26 0.18 15.70
CA LEU A 97 7.39 -0.35 14.91
C LEU A 97 7.90 -1.67 15.48
N LYS A 98 7.05 -2.69 15.50
CA LYS A 98 7.33 -4.02 16.11
C LYS A 98 8.52 -4.80 15.51
N HIS A 99 8.96 -4.45 14.30
CA HIS A 99 10.02 -5.13 13.57
C HIS A 99 11.41 -4.53 13.81
N LEU A 100 11.48 -3.48 14.65
CA LEU A 100 12.69 -2.73 14.91
C LEU A 100 13.65 -3.51 15.83
N LYS A 101 14.90 -3.65 15.41
CA LYS A 101 15.99 -4.26 16.20
C LYS A 101 16.72 -3.23 17.05
N TYR A 102 16.90 -2.02 16.54
CA TYR A 102 17.62 -0.95 17.21
C TYR A 102 16.82 0.35 17.23
N LEU A 103 16.60 0.90 18.43
CA LEU A 103 15.99 2.21 18.65
C LEU A 103 16.99 3.09 19.40
N ASP A 104 17.34 4.23 18.82
CA ASP A 104 18.26 5.22 19.41
C ASP A 104 19.64 4.63 19.74
N TYR A 105 20.16 3.81 18.82
CA TYR A 105 21.41 3.05 18.96
C TYR A 105 21.41 2.02 20.11
N ARG A 106 20.25 1.74 20.70
CA ARG A 106 20.08 0.68 21.71
C ARG A 106 19.34 -0.49 21.12
N LEU A 107 19.77 -1.70 21.47
CA LEU A 107 19.04 -2.91 21.13
C LEU A 107 17.64 -2.84 21.76
N VAL A 108 16.63 -3.18 20.97
CA VAL A 108 15.25 -3.28 21.43
C VAL A 108 15.09 -4.60 22.18
N ASP A 109 14.59 -4.52 23.41
CA ASP A 109 14.23 -5.69 24.21
C ASP A 109 12.83 -6.16 23.83
N GLU A 110 12.69 -7.45 23.50
CA GLU A 110 11.41 -8.07 23.13
C GLU A 110 10.38 -7.96 24.27
N GLN A 111 10.82 -7.97 25.53
CA GLN A 111 9.93 -7.78 26.68
C GLN A 111 9.31 -6.38 26.69
N ALA A 112 10.12 -5.35 26.38
CA ALA A 112 9.66 -3.97 26.31
C ALA A 112 8.71 -3.74 25.14
N VAL A 113 8.93 -4.40 24.00
CA VAL A 113 8.00 -4.37 22.85
C VAL A 113 6.67 -4.99 23.23
N THR A 114 6.69 -6.14 23.92
CA THR A 114 5.47 -6.84 24.32
C THR A 114 4.65 -6.00 25.30
N ALA A 115 5.29 -5.43 26.33
CA ALA A 115 4.64 -4.55 27.30
C ALA A 115 4.06 -3.28 26.64
N ALA A 116 4.79 -2.67 25.71
CA ALA A 116 4.29 -1.52 24.96
C ALA A 116 3.07 -1.89 24.08
N ARG A 117 3.08 -3.08 23.47
CA ARG A 117 1.94 -3.54 22.66
C ARG A 117 0.72 -3.85 23.51
N GLU A 118 0.88 -4.41 24.70
CA GLU A 118 -0.24 -4.61 25.64
C GLU A 118 -0.84 -3.26 26.06
N GLN A 119 0.01 -2.24 26.27
CA GLN A 119 -0.46 -0.90 26.62
C GLN A 119 -1.28 -0.23 25.52
N TYR A 120 -0.94 -0.45 24.24
CA TYR A 120 -1.61 0.14 23.07
C TYR A 120 -2.35 -0.90 22.22
N GLN A 121 -2.82 -1.99 22.84
CA GLN A 121 -3.31 -3.16 22.12
C GLN A 121 -4.50 -2.83 21.20
N ASP A 122 -5.48 -2.08 21.72
CA ASP A 122 -6.70 -1.74 20.99
C ASP A 122 -6.40 -0.84 19.78
N ASP A 123 -5.56 0.19 19.97
CA ASP A 123 -5.17 1.13 18.92
C ASP A 123 -4.36 0.44 17.81
N VAL A 124 -3.41 -0.41 18.19
CA VAL A 124 -2.58 -1.13 17.21
C VAL A 124 -3.42 -2.12 16.42
N GLN A 125 -4.32 -2.85 17.08
CA GLN A 125 -5.20 -3.82 16.42
C GLN A 125 -6.14 -3.14 15.42
N GLU A 126 -6.80 -2.04 15.81
CA GLU A 126 -7.68 -1.30 14.90
C GLU A 126 -6.92 -0.79 13.67
N MET A 127 -5.69 -0.28 13.86
CA MET A 127 -4.85 0.13 12.74
C MET A 127 -4.43 -1.05 11.86
N GLU A 128 -4.04 -2.20 12.44
CA GLU A 128 -3.66 -3.39 11.66
C GLU A 128 -4.83 -3.93 10.82
N GLU A 129 -6.05 -3.89 11.37
CA GLU A 129 -7.26 -4.28 10.65
C GLU A 129 -7.55 -3.34 9.48
N ARG A 130 -7.42 -2.01 9.67
CA ARG A 130 -7.56 -1.03 8.58
C ARG A 130 -6.49 -1.22 7.50
N GLU A 131 -5.23 -1.38 7.89
CA GLU A 131 -4.12 -1.64 6.96
C GLU A 131 -4.37 -2.90 6.13
N SER A 132 -4.83 -3.99 6.75
CA SER A 132 -5.15 -5.24 6.03
C SER A 132 -6.33 -5.08 5.07
N GLN A 133 -7.33 -4.28 5.42
CA GLN A 133 -8.47 -4.00 4.54
C GLN A 133 -8.05 -3.16 3.34
N GLU A 134 -7.21 -2.13 3.55
CA GLU A 134 -6.68 -1.29 2.48
C GLU A 134 -5.76 -2.09 1.54
N GLU A 135 -4.86 -2.92 2.07
CA GLU A 135 -4.02 -3.81 1.25
C GLU A 135 -4.89 -4.79 0.43
N ALA A 136 -5.94 -5.37 1.01
CA ALA A 136 -6.87 -6.26 0.30
C ALA A 136 -7.66 -5.52 -0.79
N GLN A 137 -8.14 -4.31 -0.50
CA GLN A 137 -8.87 -3.48 -1.44
C GLN A 137 -7.98 -3.06 -2.62
N SER A 138 -6.74 -2.64 -2.35
CA SER A 138 -5.75 -2.31 -3.38
C SER A 138 -5.45 -3.51 -4.28
N ALA A 139 -5.26 -4.70 -3.70
CA ALA A 139 -5.01 -5.92 -4.47
C ALA A 139 -6.20 -6.28 -5.39
N ILE A 140 -7.43 -6.16 -4.89
CA ILE A 140 -8.65 -6.37 -5.69
C ILE A 140 -8.74 -5.35 -6.84
N ASP A 141 -8.43 -4.09 -6.57
CA ASP A 141 -8.51 -3.03 -7.58
C ASP A 141 -7.41 -3.15 -8.64
N GLU A 142 -6.20 -3.56 -8.23
CA GLU A 142 -5.10 -3.92 -9.14
C GLU A 142 -5.48 -5.12 -10.03
N GLU A 143 -6.04 -6.18 -9.45
CA GLU A 143 -6.48 -7.37 -10.21
C GLU A 143 -7.58 -7.00 -11.23
N LYS A 144 -8.57 -6.20 -10.82
CA LYS A 144 -9.59 -5.67 -11.73
C LYS A 144 -8.97 -4.83 -12.85
N GLN A 145 -8.00 -3.98 -12.52
CA GLN A 145 -7.34 -3.12 -13.50
C GLN A 145 -6.52 -3.94 -14.51
N VAL A 146 -5.80 -4.97 -14.04
CA VAL A 146 -5.09 -5.92 -14.90
C VAL A 146 -6.08 -6.64 -15.81
N LYS A 147 -7.19 -7.16 -15.28
CA LYS A 147 -8.24 -7.81 -16.07
C LYS A 147 -8.81 -6.88 -17.15
N VAL A 148 -9.15 -5.64 -16.80
CA VAL A 148 -9.65 -4.63 -17.75
C VAL A 148 -8.60 -4.30 -18.82
N SER A 149 -7.33 -4.20 -18.46
CA SER A 149 -6.25 -3.95 -19.42
C SER A 149 -6.06 -5.10 -20.40
N LEU A 150 -6.15 -6.34 -19.92
CA LEU A 150 -6.07 -7.56 -20.72
C LEU A 150 -7.24 -7.65 -21.70
N HIS A 151 -8.46 -7.39 -21.21
CA HIS A 151 -9.65 -7.33 -22.05
C HIS A 151 -9.53 -6.23 -23.11
N SER A 152 -9.04 -5.04 -22.75
CA SER A 152 -8.81 -3.96 -23.72
C SER A 152 -7.79 -4.37 -24.80
N ALA A 153 -6.71 -5.07 -24.44
CA ALA A 153 -5.71 -5.55 -25.41
C ALA A 153 -6.28 -6.59 -26.39
N ALA A 154 -7.19 -7.42 -25.91
CA ALA A 154 -7.92 -8.41 -26.71
C ALA A 154 -9.14 -7.85 -27.47
N ASN A 155 -9.32 -6.51 -27.50
CA ASN A 155 -10.49 -5.83 -28.07
C ASN A 155 -11.84 -6.18 -27.42
N LEU A 156 -11.84 -6.63 -26.16
CA LEU A 156 -13.01 -6.95 -25.34
C LEU A 156 -13.41 -5.80 -24.41
N LYS A 157 -13.21 -4.53 -24.83
CA LYS A 157 -13.46 -3.39 -23.96
C LYS A 157 -14.95 -3.31 -23.55
N GLY A 158 -15.21 -3.22 -22.25
CA GLY A 158 -16.57 -3.15 -21.69
C GLY A 158 -17.26 -4.51 -21.53
N ILE A 159 -16.56 -5.62 -21.79
CA ILE A 159 -17.14 -6.97 -21.63
C ILE A 159 -17.51 -7.26 -20.17
N ASP A 160 -16.71 -6.77 -19.21
CA ASP A 160 -16.95 -6.97 -17.78
C ASP A 160 -18.20 -6.26 -17.28
N THR A 161 -18.59 -5.17 -17.92
CA THR A 161 -19.79 -4.40 -17.59
C THR A 161 -20.93 -4.68 -18.57
N LEU A 162 -20.78 -5.61 -19.53
CA LEU A 162 -21.73 -5.79 -20.62
C LEU A 162 -23.14 -6.07 -20.13
N PHE A 163 -23.30 -6.93 -19.12
CA PHE A 163 -24.61 -7.22 -18.55
C PHE A 163 -25.24 -5.97 -17.94
N ASP A 164 -24.50 -5.20 -17.16
CA ASP A 164 -24.99 -3.97 -16.55
C ASP A 164 -25.20 -2.85 -17.58
N ASP A 165 -24.34 -2.74 -18.59
CA ASP A 165 -24.48 -1.75 -19.65
C ASP A 165 -25.71 -2.03 -20.52
N LEU A 166 -26.05 -3.30 -20.74
CA LEU A 166 -27.24 -3.71 -21.50
C LEU A 166 -28.52 -3.70 -20.65
N MET A 167 -28.45 -4.14 -19.39
CA MET A 167 -29.62 -4.39 -18.55
C MET A 167 -29.86 -3.32 -17.47
N VAL A 168 -28.85 -2.51 -17.14
CA VAL A 168 -28.90 -1.54 -16.02
C VAL A 168 -28.73 -0.10 -16.49
N LYS A 169 -28.00 0.17 -17.58
CA LYS A 169 -27.66 1.55 -18.00
C LYS A 169 -28.58 2.26 -19.01
N PRO A 170 -29.62 1.67 -19.63
CA PRO A 170 -30.66 2.49 -20.27
C PRO A 170 -32.04 2.32 -19.60
N ASP A 171 -32.54 3.45 -19.07
CA ASP A 171 -33.94 3.83 -18.78
C ASP A 171 -34.79 3.01 -17.77
N GLY A 172 -34.94 3.61 -16.57
CA GLY A 172 -36.23 3.89 -15.90
C GLY A 172 -37.12 2.76 -15.34
N GLU A 173 -37.14 1.57 -15.95
CA GLU A 173 -38.04 0.46 -15.58
C GLU A 173 -37.30 -0.78 -15.09
N MET A 174 -36.14 -1.10 -15.67
CA MET A 174 -35.40 -2.30 -15.30
C MET A 174 -34.77 -2.21 -13.90
N ALA A 175 -34.41 -1.01 -13.47
CA ALA A 175 -34.00 -0.72 -12.10
C ALA A 175 -35.14 -0.95 -11.08
N ARG A 176 -36.42 -0.78 -11.49
CA ARG A 176 -37.58 -1.01 -10.62
C ARG A 176 -37.93 -2.50 -10.52
N LEU A 177 -37.78 -3.25 -11.61
CA LEU A 177 -37.98 -4.71 -11.65
C LEU A 177 -37.00 -5.46 -10.73
N ARG A 178 -35.76 -4.95 -10.56
CA ARG A 178 -34.77 -5.50 -9.63
C ARG A 178 -35.21 -5.51 -8.16
N VAL A 179 -36.11 -4.62 -7.76
CA VAL A 179 -36.56 -4.48 -6.35
C VAL A 179 -37.86 -5.27 -6.11
N LEU A 180 -38.52 -5.74 -7.17
CA LEU A 180 -39.74 -6.53 -7.08
C LEU A 180 -39.39 -8.00 -6.81
N GLN A 181 -39.77 -8.48 -5.62
CA GLN A 181 -39.52 -9.85 -5.14
C GLN A 181 -39.73 -10.97 -6.19
N PRO A 182 -40.78 -10.96 -7.03
CA PRO A 182 -41.00 -12.01 -8.04
C PRO A 182 -39.92 -12.09 -9.14
N PHE A 183 -39.16 -11.01 -9.34
CA PHE A 183 -38.18 -10.89 -10.42
C PHE A 183 -36.73 -10.95 -9.93
N VAL A 184 -36.49 -10.95 -8.61
CA VAL A 184 -35.14 -11.01 -8.04
C VAL A 184 -34.44 -12.32 -8.42
N GLU A 185 -35.06 -13.47 -8.15
CA GLU A 185 -34.46 -14.78 -8.46
C GLU A 185 -34.29 -15.01 -9.97
N PRO A 186 -35.31 -14.78 -10.84
CA PRO A 186 -35.14 -14.96 -12.28
C PRO A 186 -34.05 -14.06 -12.88
N LEU A 187 -33.93 -12.81 -12.43
CA LEU A 187 -32.89 -11.90 -12.90
C LEU A 187 -31.48 -12.31 -12.43
N GLN A 188 -31.38 -12.90 -11.23
CA GLN A 188 -30.12 -13.46 -10.74
C GLN A 188 -29.68 -14.66 -11.58
N VAL A 189 -30.60 -15.58 -11.90
CA VAL A 189 -30.31 -16.71 -12.80
C VAL A 189 -29.90 -16.23 -14.20
N LEU A 190 -30.58 -15.23 -14.74
CA LEU A 190 -30.25 -14.64 -16.04
C LEU A 190 -28.84 -14.03 -16.02
N ARG A 191 -28.51 -13.33 -14.93
CA ARG A 191 -27.18 -12.75 -14.71
C ARG A 191 -26.10 -13.82 -14.70
N GLU A 192 -26.27 -14.88 -13.91
CA GLU A 192 -25.30 -15.99 -13.83
C GLU A 192 -25.09 -16.66 -15.20
N GLN A 193 -26.16 -16.86 -15.97
CA GLN A 193 -26.06 -17.42 -17.33
C GLN A 193 -25.29 -16.51 -18.29
N VAL A 194 -25.56 -15.20 -18.24
CA VAL A 194 -24.85 -14.24 -19.11
C VAL A 194 -23.40 -14.07 -18.69
N GLU A 195 -23.12 -13.99 -17.39
CA GLU A 195 -21.75 -13.93 -16.86
C GLU A 195 -20.96 -15.19 -17.24
N GLY A 196 -21.54 -16.38 -17.12
CA GLY A 196 -20.90 -17.63 -17.56
C GLY A 196 -20.61 -17.68 -19.07
N ALA A 197 -21.55 -17.22 -19.91
CA ALA A 197 -21.33 -17.14 -21.35
C ALA A 197 -20.26 -16.10 -21.72
N ILE A 198 -20.20 -14.97 -21.00
CA ILE A 198 -19.16 -13.96 -21.14
C ILE A 198 -17.79 -14.54 -20.79
N GLU A 199 -17.68 -15.30 -19.69
CA GLU A 199 -16.43 -15.93 -19.27
C GLU A 199 -15.90 -16.92 -20.31
N GLU A 200 -16.77 -17.75 -20.90
CA GLU A 200 -16.38 -18.69 -21.96
C GLU A 200 -15.88 -17.94 -23.21
N LEU A 201 -16.57 -16.87 -23.61
CA LEU A 201 -16.17 -16.02 -24.73
C LEU A 201 -14.81 -15.36 -24.47
N VAL A 202 -14.63 -14.75 -23.30
CA VAL A 202 -13.39 -14.08 -22.87
C VAL A 202 -12.23 -15.08 -22.93
N THR A 203 -12.39 -16.26 -22.34
CA THR A 203 -11.36 -17.31 -22.30
C THR A 203 -10.93 -17.72 -23.71
N THR A 204 -11.90 -17.91 -24.60
CA THR A 204 -11.65 -18.30 -25.99
C THR A 204 -10.89 -17.20 -26.75
N VAL A 205 -11.32 -15.94 -26.59
CA VAL A 205 -10.70 -14.80 -27.28
C VAL A 205 -9.29 -14.53 -26.76
N LEU A 206 -9.06 -14.65 -25.45
CA LEU A 206 -7.73 -14.50 -24.86
C LEU A 206 -6.75 -15.58 -25.36
N SER A 207 -7.19 -16.85 -25.39
CA SER A 207 -6.39 -17.95 -25.95
C SER A 207 -5.98 -17.70 -27.41
N HIS A 208 -6.92 -17.26 -28.24
CA HIS A 208 -6.61 -16.89 -29.63
C HIS A 208 -5.71 -15.66 -29.75
N HIS A 209 -5.87 -14.68 -28.86
CA HIS A 209 -5.01 -13.50 -28.84
C HIS A 209 -3.57 -13.88 -28.50
N GLU A 210 -3.36 -14.71 -27.48
CA GLU A 210 -2.04 -15.22 -27.09
C GLU A 210 -1.33 -15.98 -28.23
N LEU A 211 -2.05 -16.86 -28.93
CA LEU A 211 -1.49 -17.60 -30.06
C LEU A 211 -0.99 -16.64 -31.15
N LYS A 212 -1.81 -15.64 -31.51
CA LYS A 212 -1.45 -14.64 -32.52
C LYS A 212 -0.28 -13.75 -32.09
N THR A 213 -0.18 -13.44 -30.80
CA THR A 213 0.95 -12.66 -30.27
C THR A 213 2.24 -13.47 -30.34
N LYS A 214 2.22 -14.75 -29.96
CA LYS A 214 3.38 -15.66 -30.09
C LYS A 214 3.83 -15.85 -31.54
N GLU A 215 2.89 -15.96 -32.48
CA GLU A 215 3.21 -16.03 -33.91
C GLU A 215 3.93 -14.77 -34.39
N ARG A 216 3.48 -13.58 -33.95
CA ARG A 216 4.10 -12.29 -34.33
C ARG A 216 5.50 -12.11 -33.75
N GLU A 217 5.80 -12.65 -32.58
CA GLU A 217 7.13 -12.58 -31.97
C GLU A 217 8.15 -13.54 -32.59
N MET A 218 7.68 -14.52 -33.37
CA MET A 218 8.53 -15.49 -34.07
C MET A 218 9.03 -15.01 -35.45
N PHE A 219 8.56 -13.86 -35.95
CA PHE A 219 8.93 -13.26 -37.23
C PHE A 219 9.51 -11.86 -37.06
#